data_AF-A0A915YBQ2-F1
#
_entry.id   AF-A0A915YBQ2-F1
#
_cell.length_a   1.000
_cell.length_b   1.000
_cell.length_c   1.000
_cell.angle_alpha   90.00
_cell.angle_beta   90.00
_cell.angle_gamma   90.00
#
_symmetry.space_group_name_H-M   'P 1'
#
loop_
_entity.id
_entity.type
_entity.pdbx_description
1 polymer ?
#
loop_
_entity_poly.entity_id
_entity_poly.type
_entity_poly.pdbx_seq_one_letter_code
_entity_poly.pdbx_strand_id
1 'polypeptide(L)' 'MRLKATDKTIVVLPFINRGKQEEDDYFSDGLTENIINCLSKNAGLKVISRTSAFFLKGKK' A
#
# COMPACT_ATOMS: atom_id res chain seq x y z
N MET A 1 -18.43 -24.98 -11.26
CA MET A 1 -17.50 -23.87 -10.95
C MET A 1 -17.92 -23.24 -9.63
N ARG A 2 -17.10 -23.37 -8.57
CA ARG A 2 -17.39 -22.75 -7.28
C ARG A 2 -16.85 -21.33 -7.33
N LEU A 3 -17.72 -20.32 -7.25
CA LEU A 3 -17.30 -18.93 -7.04
C LEU A 3 -16.51 -18.90 -5.72
N LYS A 4 -15.18 -18.81 -5.84
CA LYS A 4 -14.26 -18.69 -4.71
C LYS A 4 -14.61 -17.37 -4.03
N ALA A 5 -14.84 -17.40 -2.71
CA ALA A 5 -15.15 -16.21 -1.93
C ALA A 5 -14.20 -15.08 -2.34
N THR A 6 -14.76 -13.97 -2.81
CA THR A 6 -14.10 -12.76 -3.31
C THR A 6 -12.71 -12.61 -2.70
N ASP A 7 -11.65 -12.79 -3.51
CA ASP A 7 -10.28 -12.57 -3.06
C ASP A 7 -10.20 -11.17 -2.46
N LYS A 8 -10.14 -11.08 -1.13
CA LYS A 8 -10.20 -9.82 -0.39
C LYS A 8 -8.99 -8.99 -0.84
N THR A 9 -9.27 -7.98 -1.64
CA THR A 9 -8.24 -7.17 -2.27
C THR A 9 -8.06 -5.90 -1.48
N ILE A 10 -6.81 -5.56 -1.16
CA ILE A 10 -6.45 -4.35 -0.42
C ILE A 10 -5.35 -3.61 -1.16
N VAL A 11 -5.43 -2.28 -1.12
CA VAL A 11 -4.37 -1.39 -1.56
C VAL A 11 -3.95 -0.54 -0.36
N VAL A 12 -2.65 -0.37 -0.19
CA VAL A 12 -2.09 0.55 0.79
C VAL A 12 -1.69 1.80 0.03
N LEU A 13 -2.43 2.88 0.22
CA LEU A 13 -2.08 4.15 -0.42
C LEU A 13 -0.84 4.73 0.26
N PRO A 14 0.06 5.39 -0.50
CA PRO A 14 1.25 5.96 0.09
C PRO A 14 0.90 7.06 1.09
N PHE A 15 1.59 7.03 2.23
CA PHE A 15 1.46 8.09 3.21
C PHE A 15 1.98 9.41 2.62
N ILE A 16 1.29 10.48 2.97
CA ILE A 16 1.72 11.85 2.66
C ILE A 16 2.44 12.35 3.89
N ASN A 17 3.68 12.78 3.74
CA ASN A 17 4.41 13.44 4.80
C ASN A 17 3.70 14.75 5.17
N ARG A 18 3.43 14.94 6.46
CA ARG A 18 2.85 16.17 7.04
C ARG A 18 3.86 16.93 7.90
N GLY A 19 5.10 16.43 7.96
CA GLY A 19 6.22 17.05 8.64
C GLY A 19 6.72 18.32 7.96
N LYS A 20 7.68 18.98 8.60
CA LYS A 20 8.28 20.23 8.11
C LYS A 20 9.44 20.02 7.14
N GLN A 21 10.02 18.82 7.11
CA GLN A 21 11.18 18.48 6.29
C GLN A 21 10.71 17.53 5.18
N GLU A 22 10.92 17.94 3.93
CA GLU A 22 10.65 17.08 2.76
C GLU A 22 11.53 15.82 2.75
N GLU A 23 12.67 15.89 3.44
CA GLU A 23 13.62 14.79 3.62
C GLU A 23 12.98 13.56 4.31
N ASP A 24 11.93 13.78 5.10
CA ASP A 24 11.19 12.72 5.82
C ASP A 24 10.21 11.95 4.92
N ASP A 25 10.07 12.31 3.63
CA ASP A 25 9.23 11.57 2.67
C ASP A 25 9.68 10.12 2.53
N TYR A 26 10.99 9.88 2.61
CA TYR A 26 11.56 8.53 2.57
C TYR A 26 11.00 7.65 3.71
N PHE A 27 10.77 8.23 4.90
CA PHE A 27 10.22 7.51 6.04
C PHE A 27 8.77 7.09 5.76
N SER A 28 7.97 8.01 5.22
CA SER A 28 6.57 7.75 4.84
C SER A 28 6.46 6.68 3.75
N ASP A 29 7.37 6.71 2.78
CA ASP A 29 7.47 5.74 1.71
C ASP A 29 7.92 4.36 2.22
N GLY A 30 8.94 4.33 3.09
CA GLY A 30 9.43 3.10 3.74
C GLY A 30 8.37 2.45 4.63
N LEU A 31 7.56 3.24 5.34
CA LEU A 31 6.44 2.75 6.12
C LEU A 31 5.35 2.13 5.23
N THR A 32 5.03 2.79 4.11
CA THR A 32 4.09 2.27 3.11
C THR A 32 4.54 0.90 2.61
N GLU A 33 5.81 0.76 2.23
CA GLU A 33 6.38 -0.51 1.78
C GLU A 33 6.32 -1.59 2.84
N ASN A 34 6.67 -1.26 4.08
CA ASN A 34 6.67 -2.22 5.17
C ASN A 34 5.27 -2.82 5.40
N ILE A 35 4.24 -1.98 5.34
CA ILE A 35 2.84 -2.43 5.48
C ILE A 35 2.42 -3.29 4.29
N ILE A 36 2.75 -2.90 3.06
CA ILE A 36 2.48 -3.71 1.87
C ILE A 36 3.12 -5.10 2.02
N ASN A 37 4.39 -5.16 2.42
CA ASN A 37 5.14 -6.40 2.60
C ASN A 37 4.53 -7.28 3.70
N CYS A 38 4.14 -6.68 4.83
CA CYS A 38 3.48 -7.41 5.92
C CYS A 38 2.13 -7.98 5.50
N LEU A 39 1.30 -7.19 4.81
CA LEU A 39 -0.02 -7.64 4.34
C LEU A 39 0.10 -8.71 3.26
N SER A 40 1.10 -8.60 2.37
CA SER A 40 1.32 -9.54 1.25
C SER A 40 1.64 -10.97 1.71
N LYS A 41 2.08 -11.15 2.96
CA LYS A 41 2.32 -12.48 3.56
C LYS A 41 1.02 -13.22 3.91
N ASN A 42 -0.12 -12.55 3.93
CA ASN A 42 -1.40 -13.17 4.25
C ASN A 42 -1.99 -13.86 3.00
N ALA A 43 -1.97 -15.20 2.98
CA ALA A 43 -2.43 -16.01 1.85
C ALA A 43 -3.91 -15.80 1.45
N GLY A 44 -4.72 -15.18 2.32
CA GLY A 44 -6.13 -14.84 2.05
C GLY A 44 -6.37 -13.41 1.56
N LEU A 45 -5.31 -12.61 1.40
CA LEU A 45 -5.39 -11.23 0.94
C LEU A 45 -4.63 -11.06 -0.38
N LYS A 46 -5.26 -10.38 -1.34
CA LYS A 46 -4.59 -9.90 -2.53
C LYS A 46 -4.15 -8.45 -2.29
N VAL A 47 -2.85 -8.23 -2.17
CA VAL A 47 -2.30 -6.88 -1.98
C VAL A 47 -1.86 -6.31 -3.33
N ILE A 48 -2.33 -5.12 -3.66
CA ILE A 48 -1.95 -4.41 -4.89
C ILE A 48 -0.50 -3.91 -4.77
N SER A 49 0.22 -3.93 -5.90
CA SER A 49 1.64 -3.57 -5.93
C SER A 49 1.88 -2.11 -5.54
N ARG A 50 3.07 -1.86 -4.97
CA ARG A 50 3.55 -0.51 -4.62
C ARG A 50 3.46 0.45 -5.81
N THR A 51 3.94 0.04 -6.98
CA THR A 51 3.98 0.90 -8.18
C THR A 51 2.60 1.39 -8.57
N SER A 52 1.59 0.52 -8.51
CA SER A 52 0.21 0.89 -8.80
C SER A 52 -0.37 1.83 -7.74
N ALA A 53 -0.07 1.61 -6.46
CA ALA A 53 -0.51 2.49 -5.37
C ALA A 53 0.13 3.88 -5.45
N PHE A 54 1.41 3.97 -5.84
CA PHE A 54 2.13 5.23 -5.97
C PHE A 54 1.59 6.15 -7.06
N PHE A 55 0.94 5.61 -8.09
CA PHE A 55 0.20 6.42 -9.07
C PHE A 55 -0.91 7.27 -8.44
N LEU A 56 -1.42 6.86 -7.28
CA LEU A 56 -2.48 7.55 -6.53
C LEU A 56 -1.93 8.48 -5.44
N LYS A 57 -0.60 8.56 -5.25
CA LYS A 57 0.00 9.46 -4.25
C LYS A 57 -0.38 10.91 -4.56
N GLY A 58 -1.00 11.60 -3.60
CA GLY A 58 -1.40 13.00 -3.74
C GLY A 58 -2.59 13.27 -4.68
N LYS A 59 -3.16 12.23 -5.29
CA LYS A 59 -4.42 12.36 -6.06
C LYS A 59 -5.59 12.28 -5.09
N LYS A 60 -6.48 13.28 -5.14
CA LYS A 60 -7.77 13.29 -4.43
C LYS A 60 -8.87 12.78 -5.34
#